data_AF-A0A7X3XRW5-F1
#
_entry.id   AF-A0A7X3XRW5-F1
#
_cell.length_a   1.000
_cell.length_b   1.000
_cell.length_c   1.000
_cell.angle_alpha   90.00
_cell.angle_beta   90.00
_cell.angle_gamma   90.00
#
_symmetry.space_group_name_H-M   'P 1'
#
loop_
_entity.id
_entity.type
_entity.pdbx_description
1 polymer ?
#
loop_
_entity_poly.entity_id
_entity_poly.type
_entity_poly.pdbx_seq_one_letter_code
_entity_poly.pdbx_strand_id
1 'polypeptide(L)'
;MLYANLLDIRSKMAYNFINSCIYWRHNAMFQTRLNTSVWAVILITAILIPTASGEEAVTTPNTLKVGMVAPDFTLKDEEGVERSLSDYFGKKNIVLAFYPKDFTGG
;
A
#
# COMPACT_ATOMS: atom_id res chain seq x y z
N MET A 1 9.16 60.65 34.11
CA MET A 1 9.36 59.18 34.24
C MET A 1 8.28 58.34 33.55
N LEU A 2 7.02 58.77 33.44
CA LEU A 2 5.95 58.00 32.77
C LEU A 2 6.10 57.84 31.24
N TYR A 3 6.61 58.86 30.54
CA TYR A 3 6.79 58.80 29.08
C TYR A 3 7.84 57.78 28.62
N ALA A 4 8.93 57.61 29.37
CA ALA A 4 10.00 56.66 29.03
C ALA A 4 9.52 55.19 29.05
N ASN A 5 8.64 54.84 30.00
CA ASN A 5 8.05 53.50 30.09
C ASN A 5 7.06 53.23 28.94
N LEU A 6 6.28 54.23 28.53
CA LEU A 6 5.35 54.09 27.41
C LEU A 6 6.08 53.90 26.07
N LEU A 7 7.21 54.58 25.87
CA LEU A 7 8.07 54.41 24.68
C LEU A 7 8.73 53.02 24.65
N ASP A 8 9.18 52.48 25.79
CA ASP A 8 9.76 51.13 25.88
C ASP A 8 8.72 50.04 25.58
N ILE A 9 7.51 50.16 26.15
CA ILE A 9 6.42 49.21 25.91
C ILE A 9 6.01 49.20 24.44
N ARG A 10 5.90 50.38 23.80
CA ARG A 10 5.57 50.49 22.38
C ARG A 10 6.66 49.93 21.48
N SER A 11 7.93 50.11 21.84
CA SER A 11 9.07 49.55 21.12
C SER A 11 9.08 48.01 21.18
N LYS A 12 8.90 47.43 22.36
CA LYS A 12 8.84 45.97 22.55
C LYS A 12 7.66 45.33 21.83
N MET A 13 6.50 45.99 21.82
CA MET A 13 5.33 45.52 21.10
C MET A 13 5.56 45.52 19.57
N ALA A 14 6.18 46.58 19.04
CA ALA A 14 6.53 46.66 17.62
C ALA A 14 7.57 45.58 17.23
N TYR A 15 8.61 45.38 18.05
CA TYR A 15 9.63 44.36 17.79
C TYR A 15 9.05 42.93 17.76
N ASN A 16 8.20 42.60 18.73
CA ASN A 16 7.55 41.29 18.78
C ASN A 16 6.58 41.08 17.61
N PHE A 17 5.87 42.13 17.20
CA PHE A 17 4.96 42.09 16.05
C PHE A 17 5.72 41.89 14.74
N ILE A 18 6.80 42.65 14.53
CA ILE A 18 7.64 42.55 13.33
C ILE A 18 8.29 41.16 13.24
N ASN A 19 8.86 40.65 14.34
CA ASN A 19 9.43 39.30 14.35
C ASN A 19 8.38 38.24 14.06
N SER A 20 7.18 38.32 14.65
CA SER A 20 6.09 37.39 14.36
C SER A 20 5.69 37.39 12.88
N CYS A 21 5.63 38.58 12.25
CA CYS A 21 5.34 38.71 10.82
C CYS A 21 6.46 38.14 9.92
N ILE A 22 7.73 38.32 10.29
CA ILE A 22 8.87 37.76 9.54
C ILE A 22 8.88 36.23 9.65
N TYR A 23 8.63 35.68 10.85
CA TYR A 23 8.47 34.24 11.06
C TYR A 23 7.31 33.67 10.25
N TRP A 24 6.15 34.35 10.21
CA TRP A 24 5.02 33.93 9.38
C TRP A 24 5.32 34.00 7.88
N ARG A 25 6.01 35.05 7.41
CA ARG A 25 6.39 35.21 5.99
C ARG A 25 7.30 34.08 5.53
N HIS A 26 8.27 33.67 6.35
CA HIS A 26 9.19 32.58 6.03
C HIS A 26 8.50 31.20 6.11
N ASN A 27 7.65 30.96 7.12
CA ASN A 27 7.02 29.65 7.31
C ASN A 27 5.89 29.37 6.29
N ALA A 28 5.08 30.38 5.95
CA ALA A 28 3.98 30.23 4.99
C ALA A 28 4.46 30.06 3.54
N MET A 29 5.62 30.62 3.20
CA MET A 29 6.20 30.53 1.85
C MET A 29 6.92 29.17 1.62
N PHE A 30 7.34 28.49 2.67
CA PHE A 30 8.07 27.22 2.58
C PHE A 30 7.15 26.01 2.38
N GLN A 31 5.98 26.01 3.02
CA GLN A 31 5.02 24.89 2.97
C GLN A 31 4.39 24.69 1.58
N THR A 32 4.18 25.77 0.82
CA THR A 32 3.53 25.71 -0.50
C THR A 32 4.47 25.19 -1.60
N ARG A 33 5.75 25.59 -1.56
CA ARG A 33 6.78 25.18 -2.52
C ARG A 33 7.19 23.71 -2.36
N LEU A 34 7.20 23.20 -1.13
CA LEU A 34 7.53 21.80 -0.86
C LEU A 34 6.42 20.85 -1.33
N ASN A 35 5.16 21.18 -1.08
CA ASN A 35 4.03 20.31 -1.45
C ASN A 35 3.86 20.19 -2.97
N THR A 36 3.90 21.31 -3.72
CA THR A 36 3.75 21.28 -5.19
C THR A 36 4.88 20.52 -5.89
N SER A 37 6.09 20.56 -5.33
CA SER A 37 7.25 19.86 -5.88
C SER A 37 7.16 18.35 -5.63
N VAL A 38 6.66 17.94 -4.46
CA VAL A 38 6.41 16.53 -4.14
C VAL A 38 5.38 15.91 -5.10
N TRP A 39 4.26 16.60 -5.36
CA TRP A 39 3.26 16.15 -6.33
C TRP A 39 3.80 16.06 -7.77
N ALA A 40 4.70 16.97 -8.17
CA ALA A 40 5.33 16.94 -9.49
C ALA A 40 6.30 15.76 -9.64
N VAL A 41 7.08 15.41 -8.60
CA VAL A 41 8.00 14.26 -8.63
C VAL A 41 7.24 12.94 -8.69
N ILE A 42 6.13 12.81 -7.96
CA ILE A 42 5.26 11.61 -7.99
C ILE A 42 4.68 11.36 -9.38
N LEU A 43 4.27 12.42 -10.11
CA LEU A 43 3.76 12.28 -11.46
C LEU A 43 4.83 11.85 -12.47
N ILE A 44 6.09 12.25 -12.27
CA ILE A 44 7.19 11.93 -13.18
C ILE A 44 7.67 10.49 -12.99
N THR A 45 7.69 9.96 -11.75
CA THR A 45 8.15 8.59 -11.47
C THR A 45 7.15 7.51 -11.90
N ALA A 46 5.86 7.83 -11.94
CA ALA A 46 4.80 6.88 -12.34
C ALA A 46 4.89 6.45 -13.83
N ILE A 47 5.58 7.20 -14.68
CA ILE A 47 5.63 6.96 -16.13
C ILE A 47 6.77 6.01 -16.53
N LEU A 48 7.80 5.85 -15.69
CA LEU A 48 9.04 5.13 -16.05
C LEU A 48 9.16 3.71 -15.50
N ILE A 49 8.12 3.19 -14.86
CA ILE A 49 8.05 1.76 -14.53
C ILE A 49 7.44 1.09 -15.76
N PRO A 50 8.24 0.48 -16.66
CA PRO A 50 7.66 -0.59 -17.48
C PRO A 50 7.09 -1.56 -16.46
N THR A 51 5.78 -1.78 -16.52
CA THR A 51 5.12 -2.88 -15.86
C THR A 51 5.76 -4.14 -16.43
N ALA A 52 6.96 -4.47 -15.95
CA ALA A 52 7.53 -5.78 -16.02
C ALA A 52 6.44 -6.66 -15.41
N SER A 53 5.98 -7.58 -16.23
CA SER A 53 5.01 -8.61 -15.93
C SER A 53 5.54 -9.46 -14.78
N GLY A 54 5.51 -8.91 -13.58
CA GLY A 54 5.35 -9.68 -12.37
C GLY A 54 3.92 -10.16 -12.41
N GLU A 55 3.73 -11.34 -13.00
CA GLU A 55 2.52 -12.14 -12.77
C GLU A 55 2.54 -12.53 -11.29
N GLU A 56 2.12 -11.61 -10.44
CA GLU A 56 1.74 -11.95 -9.07
C GLU A 56 0.43 -12.75 -9.18
N ALA A 57 0.57 -14.06 -9.05
CA ALA A 57 -0.53 -15.00 -8.99
C ALA A 57 -1.61 -14.48 -8.02
N VAL A 58 -2.80 -14.28 -8.59
CA VAL A 58 -3.98 -13.73 -7.94
C VAL A 58 -4.22 -14.41 -6.60
N THR A 59 -3.97 -13.67 -5.52
CA THR A 59 -4.42 -13.99 -4.17
C THR A 59 -5.69 -13.21 -3.89
N THR A 60 -6.83 -13.75 -4.35
CA THR A 60 -8.14 -13.32 -3.85
C THR A 60 -8.99 -14.57 -3.63
N PRO A 61 -9.38 -14.88 -2.38
CA PRO A 61 -10.03 -16.13 -2.08
C PRO A 61 -11.55 -16.04 -2.32
N ASN A 62 -12.11 -17.19 -2.69
CA ASN A 62 -13.43 -17.70 -2.24
C ASN A 62 -14.67 -17.51 -3.13
N THR A 63 -14.59 -17.60 -4.45
CA THR A 63 -15.77 -18.08 -5.17
C THR A 63 -15.40 -18.92 -6.38
N LEU A 64 -15.39 -20.25 -6.20
CA LEU A 64 -15.37 -21.19 -7.31
C LEU A 64 -16.71 -21.10 -8.04
N LYS A 65 -16.68 -20.89 -9.36
CA LYS A 65 -17.87 -20.90 -10.21
C LYS A 65 -17.82 -22.09 -11.15
N VAL A 66 -18.99 -22.63 -11.48
CA VAL A 66 -19.12 -23.70 -12.49
C VAL A 66 -18.55 -23.20 -13.83
N GLY A 67 -17.74 -24.04 -14.48
CA GLY A 67 -17.08 -23.72 -15.75
C GLY A 67 -15.73 -23.00 -15.62
N MET A 68 -15.31 -22.61 -14.42
CA MET A 68 -13.95 -22.14 -14.19
C MET A 68 -12.95 -23.29 -14.27
N VAL A 69 -11.75 -23.00 -14.78
CA VAL A 69 -10.63 -23.93 -14.71
C VAL A 69 -10.29 -24.15 -13.24
N ALA A 70 -10.15 -25.41 -12.84
CA ALA A 70 -9.79 -25.77 -11.47
C ALA A 70 -8.36 -25.26 -11.16
N PRO A 71 -8.14 -24.64 -9.99
CA PRO A 71 -6.79 -24.24 -9.57
C PRO A 71 -5.86 -25.44 -9.49
N ASP A 72 -4.64 -25.30 -9.99
CA ASP A 72 -3.65 -26.37 -9.90
C ASP A 72 -3.08 -26.47 -8.48
N PHE A 73 -2.82 -27.69 -8.04
CA PHE A 73 -2.16 -27.97 -6.77
C PHE A 73 -1.39 -29.29 -6.87
N THR A 74 -0.34 -29.40 -6.06
CA THR A 74 0.49 -30.60 -5.98
C THR A 74 0.46 -31.12 -4.55
N LEU A 75 0.14 -32.40 -4.40
CA LEU A 75 0.14 -33.10 -3.11
C LEU A 75 0.99 -34.36 -3.21
N LYS A 76 1.47 -34.83 -2.06
CA LYS A 76 2.09 -36.14 -1.97
C LYS A 76 1.00 -37.20 -1.76
N ASP A 77 1.09 -38.30 -2.49
CA ASP A 77 0.28 -39.49 -2.22
C ASP A 77 0.80 -40.27 -1.01
N GLU A 78 0.17 -41.41 -0.72
CA GLU A 78 0.52 -42.27 0.43
C GLU A 78 1.94 -42.83 0.32
N GLU A 79 2.44 -43.00 -0.91
CA GLU A 79 3.79 -43.44 -1.22
C GLU A 79 4.82 -42.28 -1.22
N GLY A 80 4.37 -41.05 -1.00
CA GLY A 80 5.20 -39.85 -0.98
C GLY A 80 5.54 -39.29 -2.37
N VAL A 81 4.92 -39.82 -3.43
CA VAL A 81 5.08 -39.35 -4.81
C VAL A 81 4.25 -38.09 -5.00
N GLU A 82 4.85 -37.09 -5.64
CA GLU A 82 4.14 -35.86 -5.97
C GLU A 82 3.15 -36.10 -7.12
N ARG A 83 1.90 -35.68 -6.90
CA ARG A 83 0.81 -35.72 -7.86
C ARG A 83 0.25 -34.32 -8.03
N SER A 84 0.24 -33.83 -9.28
CA SER A 84 -0.37 -32.54 -9.61
C SER A 84 -1.76 -32.75 -10.21
N LEU A 85 -2.70 -31.82 -9.93
CA LEU A 85 -4.02 -31.86 -10.56
C LEU A 85 -3.89 -31.76 -12.09
N SER A 86 -2.91 -31.00 -12.56
CA SER A 86 -2.63 -30.81 -13.98
C SER A 86 -2.29 -32.09 -14.75
N ASP A 87 -1.73 -33.11 -14.10
CA ASP A 87 -1.40 -34.39 -14.72
C ASP A 87 -2.62 -35.15 -15.25
N TYR A 88 -3.81 -34.81 -14.73
CA TYR A 88 -5.06 -35.52 -14.99
C TYR A 88 -6.01 -34.74 -15.92
N PHE A 89 -5.72 -33.49 -16.28
CA PHE A 89 -6.54 -32.71 -17.20
C PHE A 89 -6.68 -33.41 -18.57
N GLY A 90 -7.90 -33.46 -19.10
CA GLY A 90 -8.20 -34.00 -20.43
C GLY A 90 -8.06 -35.53 -20.58
N LYS A 91 -7.57 -36.24 -19.56
CA LYS A 91 -7.42 -37.70 -19.59
C LYS A 91 -8.65 -38.44 -19.07
N LYS A 92 -9.29 -37.91 -18.03
CA LYS A 92 -10.46 -38.50 -17.36
C LYS A 92 -11.23 -37.45 -16.56
N ASN A 93 -12.48 -37.76 -16.20
CA ASN A 93 -13.24 -36.96 -15.24
C ASN A 93 -12.67 -37.16 -13.82
N ILE A 94 -12.61 -36.08 -13.04
CA ILE A 94 -11.99 -36.07 -11.71
C ILE A 94 -13.02 -35.54 -10.71
N VAL A 95 -13.10 -36.21 -9.57
CA VAL A 95 -13.84 -35.73 -8.39
C VAL A 95 -12.83 -35.42 -7.31
N LEU A 96 -12.85 -34.19 -6.79
CA LEU A 96 -11.98 -33.74 -5.71
C LEU A 96 -12.80 -33.55 -4.43
N ALA A 97 -12.34 -34.16 -3.34
CA ALA A 97 -12.97 -34.07 -2.02
C ALA A 97 -11.91 -33.74 -0.97
N PHE A 98 -12.26 -32.83 -0.06
CA PHE A 98 -11.44 -32.50 1.11
C PHE A 98 -12.13 -33.04 2.36
N TYR A 99 -11.38 -33.72 3.22
CA TYR A 99 -11.87 -34.21 4.51
C TYR A 99 -10.88 -33.86 5.62
N PRO A 100 -11.32 -33.77 6.89
CA PRO A 100 -10.50 -33.19 7.96
C PRO A 100 -9.31 -34.05 8.37
N LYS A 101 -9.53 -35.36 8.55
CA LYS A 101 -8.52 -36.32 9.01
C LYS A 101 -8.97 -37.77 8.82
N ASP A 102 -7.99 -38.64 8.62
CA ASP A 102 -8.18 -40.09 8.63
C ASP A 102 -8.67 -40.61 9.99
N PHE A 103 -9.35 -41.77 9.97
CA PHE A 103 -9.81 -42.50 11.16
C PHE A 103 -10.69 -41.69 12.13
N THR A 104 -11.47 -40.75 11.59
CA THR A 104 -12.51 -40.05 12.35
C THR A 104 -13.87 -40.68 12.05
N GLY A 105 -14.66 -40.97 13.09
CA GLY A 105 -16.09 -41.21 12.93
C GLY A 105 -16.72 -39.85 12.72
N GLY A 106 -17.09 -39.55 11.47
CA GLY A 106 -17.46 -38.22 10.97
C GLY A 106 -18.30 -37.34 11.90
#